data_AF-A0A7X9H085-F1
#
_entry.id   AF-A0A7X9H085-F1
#
_cell.length_a   1.000
_cell.length_b   1.000
_cell.length_c   1.000
_cell.angle_alpha   90.00
_cell.angle_beta   90.00
_cell.angle_gamma   90.00
#
_symmetry.space_group_name_H-M   'P 1'
#
loop_
_entity.id
_entity.type
_entity.pdbx_description
1 polymer ?
#
loop_
_entity_poly.entity_id
_entity_poly.type
_entity_poly.pdbx_seq_one_letter_code
_entity_poly.pdbx_strand_id
1 'polypeptide(L)'
;MARKKKIIEMEIKDTIFPNKSIGEHQGKTIICKGGIKGQIVKVMLNRRKGDYIEGRILETIKDSPLETEIGCPHQGECGGCTYQKLSYEKELKYKEAKVLALFEEAEIRDFNYLEIEGSPNITGYRNKMEYTFGDERKDGPLSLGLNKKGRFYEVVEIPKCNIADGDFTIISQRILEYFRELGIPHYNKRRHKGVLRHLVIRKALSTGEILINLVTSSQGEINIDEFKNTILQCSEIQGKIVGIFHTINDSLSDVVAADDLKLIYGRDYVVEEILGLKFKISPFSFFQTNTFGAEKLYSIVREFVGDKKNNIVFDLYSGTGTIAQILSPVC
;
A
#
# COMPACT_ATOMS: atom_id res chain seq x y z
N MET A 1 23.19 -16.44 27.94
CA MET A 1 23.40 -16.59 26.48
C MET A 1 22.04 -16.66 25.79
N ALA A 2 21.75 -15.78 24.84
CA ALA A 2 20.48 -15.82 24.10
C ALA A 2 20.41 -17.12 23.29
N ARG A 3 19.39 -17.95 23.52
CA ARG A 3 19.17 -19.21 22.81
C ARG A 3 19.03 -18.88 21.31
N LYS A 4 19.94 -19.37 20.46
CA LYS A 4 19.85 -19.16 19.00
C LYS A 4 18.47 -19.63 18.54
N LYS A 5 17.73 -18.75 17.87
CA LYS A 5 16.42 -19.09 17.31
C LYS A 5 16.62 -20.20 16.26
N LYS A 6 15.84 -21.27 16.36
CA LYS A 6 15.91 -22.41 15.43
C LYS A 6 15.35 -21.96 14.07
N ILE A 7 16.11 -22.23 13.01
CA ILE A 7 15.70 -21.98 11.63
C ILE A 7 15.40 -23.35 11.00
N ILE A 8 14.29 -23.46 10.29
CA ILE A 8 13.84 -24.67 9.62
C ILE A 8 13.44 -24.36 8.18
N GLU A 9 13.41 -25.39 7.35
CA GLU A 9 12.72 -25.37 6.06
C GLU A 9 11.37 -26.06 6.22
N MET A 10 10.36 -25.52 5.55
CA MET A 10 8.99 -26.01 5.65
C MET A 10 8.20 -25.69 4.39
N GLU A 11 7.39 -26.64 3.94
CA GLU A 11 6.37 -26.40 2.91
C GLU A 11 5.13 -25.76 3.53
N ILE A 12 4.58 -24.74 2.86
CA ILE A 12 3.29 -24.16 3.21
C ILE A 12 2.19 -25.08 2.69
N LYS A 13 1.57 -25.84 3.60
CA LYS A 13 0.48 -26.77 3.30
C LYS A 13 -0.84 -26.05 3.02
N ASP A 14 -1.09 -24.95 3.75
CA ASP A 14 -2.32 -24.18 3.59
C ASP A 14 -2.17 -22.72 4.01
N THR A 15 -3.16 -21.87 3.71
CA THR A 15 -3.19 -20.49 4.17
C THR A 15 -4.56 -20.05 4.70
N ILE A 16 -4.56 -19.41 5.87
CA ILE A 16 -5.75 -18.86 6.54
C ILE A 16 -5.80 -17.34 6.37
N PHE A 17 -7.00 -16.78 6.37
CA PHE A 17 -7.22 -15.34 6.41
C PHE A 17 -6.84 -14.72 7.79
N PRO A 18 -6.30 -13.50 7.84
CA PRO A 18 -5.67 -12.77 6.74
C PRO A 18 -4.19 -13.18 6.63
N ASN A 19 -3.83 -13.77 5.48
CA ASN A 19 -2.44 -13.98 5.05
C ASN A 19 -1.56 -14.72 6.08
N LYS A 20 -2.08 -15.77 6.71
CA LYS A 20 -1.29 -16.68 7.56
C LYS A 20 -1.07 -17.99 6.82
N SER A 21 0.17 -18.46 6.79
CA SER A 21 0.54 -19.76 6.23
C SER A 21 0.67 -20.79 7.34
N ILE A 22 0.17 -22.00 7.08
CA ILE A 22 0.30 -23.17 7.93
C ILE A 22 1.26 -24.14 7.25
N GLY A 23 2.20 -24.65 8.03
CA GLY A 23 2.93 -25.85 7.69
C GLY A 23 3.20 -26.68 8.93
N GLU A 24 4.08 -27.66 8.81
CA GLU A 24 4.37 -28.60 9.88
C GLU A 24 5.86 -28.90 9.94
N HIS A 25 6.38 -29.05 11.16
CA HIS A 25 7.74 -29.52 11.39
C HIS A 25 7.78 -30.41 12.62
N GLN A 26 8.25 -31.65 12.45
CA GLN A 26 8.38 -32.64 13.55
C GLN A 26 7.05 -32.87 14.31
N GLY A 27 5.93 -33.03 13.59
CA GLY A 27 4.61 -33.24 14.19
C GLY A 27 4.04 -32.03 14.92
N LYS A 28 4.60 -30.83 14.71
CA LYS A 28 4.09 -29.56 15.27
C LYS A 28 3.66 -28.62 14.17
N THR A 29 2.46 -28.05 14.33
CA THR A 29 1.92 -27.01 13.45
C THR A 29 2.73 -25.73 13.61
N ILE A 30 3.15 -25.16 12.49
CA ILE A 30 3.85 -23.88 12.44
C ILE A 30 2.96 -22.88 11.70
N ILE A 31 2.75 -21.72 12.31
CA ILE A 31 1.96 -20.64 11.70
C ILE A 31 2.86 -19.43 11.47
N CYS A 32 2.89 -18.95 10.23
CA CYS A 32 3.70 -17.81 9.81
C CYS A 32 2.84 -16.76 9.11
N LYS A 33 3.21 -15.48 9.17
CA LYS A 33 2.57 -14.44 8.35
C LYS A 33 3.18 -14.39 6.95
N GLY A 34 2.34 -14.25 5.93
CA GLY A 34 2.73 -14.23 4.52
C GLY A 34 2.91 -15.62 3.93
N GLY A 35 3.29 -15.66 2.65
CA GLY A 35 3.52 -16.91 1.91
C GLY A 35 2.29 -17.36 1.12
N ILE A 36 2.51 -18.30 0.21
CA ILE A 36 1.52 -18.90 -0.68
C ILE A 36 1.57 -20.41 -0.51
N LYS A 37 0.40 -21.07 -0.54
CA LYS A 37 0.29 -22.54 -0.52
C LYS A 37 1.19 -23.18 -1.56
N GLY A 38 1.97 -24.19 -1.16
CA GLY A 38 2.93 -24.92 -1.99
C GLY A 38 4.34 -24.32 -2.05
N GLN A 39 4.59 -23.15 -1.46
CA GLN A 39 5.94 -22.61 -1.33
C GLN A 39 6.77 -23.42 -0.32
N ILE A 40 8.07 -23.57 -0.59
CA ILE A 40 9.05 -24.00 0.41
C ILE A 40 9.72 -22.76 0.97
N VAL A 41 9.63 -22.56 2.29
CA VAL A 41 10.09 -21.35 2.97
C VAL A 41 11.06 -21.69 4.09
N LYS A 42 12.02 -20.80 4.31
CA LYS A 42 12.84 -20.81 5.52
C LYS A 42 12.16 -20.04 6.62
N VAL A 43 11.96 -20.68 7.76
CA VAL A 43 11.21 -20.12 8.88
C VAL A 43 12.10 -20.04 10.11
N MET A 44 12.17 -18.85 10.70
CA MET A 44 12.69 -18.67 12.05
C MET A 44 11.58 -18.94 13.06
N LEU A 45 11.74 -19.96 13.89
CA LEU A 45 10.80 -20.27 14.95
C LEU A 45 10.91 -19.22 16.07
N ASN A 46 9.76 -18.71 16.50
CA ASN A 46 9.61 -17.74 17.58
C ASN A 46 8.99 -18.41 18.82
N ARG A 47 7.79 -17.97 19.21
CA ARG A 47 7.12 -18.38 20.45
C ARG A 47 6.21 -19.57 20.19
N ARG A 48 6.24 -20.56 21.09
CA ARG A 48 5.22 -21.61 21.13
C ARG A 48 3.93 -21.07 21.75
N LYS A 49 2.78 -21.32 21.11
CA LYS A 49 1.45 -20.95 21.58
C LYS A 49 0.56 -22.19 21.58
N GLY A 50 0.41 -22.81 22.76
CA GLY A 50 -0.35 -24.05 22.92
C GLY A 50 0.15 -25.14 21.96
N ASP A 51 -0.69 -25.44 20.98
CA ASP A 51 -0.51 -26.53 20.02
C ASP A 51 0.29 -26.15 18.77
N TYR A 52 0.56 -24.87 18.54
CA TYR A 52 1.32 -24.40 17.40
C TYR A 52 2.54 -23.57 17.79
N ILE A 53 3.45 -23.37 16.84
CA ILE A 53 4.63 -22.52 16.98
C ILE A 53 4.49 -21.36 16.00
N GLU A 54 4.64 -20.13 16.50
CA GLU A 54 4.72 -18.97 15.62
C GLU A 54 6.09 -18.93 14.95
N GLY A 55 6.08 -18.73 13.63
CA GLY A 55 7.27 -18.58 12.81
C GLY A 55 7.29 -17.24 12.07
N ARG A 56 8.49 -16.83 11.69
CA ARG A 56 8.69 -15.74 10.72
C ARG A 56 9.37 -16.31 9.48
N ILE A 57 8.70 -16.18 8.34
CA ILE A 57 9.32 -16.48 7.03
C ILE A 57 10.47 -15.50 6.84
N LEU A 58 11.67 -16.06 6.57
CA LEU A 58 12.88 -15.31 6.27
C LEU A 58 13.07 -15.17 4.77
N GLU A 59 12.91 -16.28 4.05
CA GLU A 59 13.10 -16.36 2.59
C GLU A 59 12.17 -17.43 2.01
N THR A 60 11.79 -17.24 0.75
CA THR A 60 11.15 -18.29 -0.07
C THR A 60 12.27 -19.03 -0.79
N ILE A 61 12.41 -20.32 -0.53
CA ILE A 61 13.44 -21.19 -1.12
C ILE A 61 12.96 -21.71 -2.47
N LYS A 62 11.67 -22.05 -2.56
CA LYS A 62 11.02 -22.50 -3.79
C LYS A 62 9.65 -21.87 -3.90
N ASP A 63 9.37 -21.26 -5.04
CA ASP A 63 8.06 -20.72 -5.38
C ASP A 63 7.00 -21.83 -5.44
N SER A 64 5.75 -21.46 -5.21
CA SER A 64 4.60 -22.36 -5.34
C SER A 64 4.40 -22.73 -6.81
N PRO A 65 3.89 -23.94 -7.11
CA PRO A 65 3.40 -24.27 -8.46
C PRO A 65 2.29 -23.32 -8.98
N LEU A 66 1.63 -22.58 -8.08
CA LEU A 66 0.63 -21.58 -8.45
C LEU A 66 1.26 -20.29 -9.02
N GLU A 67 2.52 -20.02 -8.68
CA GLU A 67 3.27 -18.83 -9.06
C GLU A 67 3.86 -18.99 -10.47
N THR A 68 3.06 -18.64 -11.49
CA THR A 68 3.42 -18.81 -12.90
C THR A 68 3.84 -17.53 -13.62
N GLU A 69 3.63 -16.36 -13.03
CA GLU A 69 3.93 -15.06 -13.64
C GLU A 69 5.25 -14.46 -13.15
N ILE A 70 5.79 -13.55 -13.95
CA ILE A 70 6.89 -12.67 -13.54
C ILE A 70 6.29 -11.54 -12.68
N GLY A 71 6.49 -11.61 -11.36
CA GLY A 71 6.00 -10.61 -10.41
C GLY A 71 6.78 -9.28 -10.45
N CYS A 72 6.57 -8.42 -9.45
CA CYS A 72 7.32 -7.16 -9.33
C CYS A 72 8.81 -7.40 -9.06
N PRO A 73 9.72 -6.59 -9.65
CA PRO A 73 11.16 -6.70 -9.41
C PRO A 73 11.56 -6.53 -7.94
N HIS A 74 10.73 -5.87 -7.13
CA HIS A 74 10.95 -5.65 -5.70
C HIS A 74 10.23 -6.68 -4.81
N GLN A 75 9.65 -7.72 -5.39
CA GLN A 75 8.92 -8.73 -4.63
C GLN A 75 9.86 -9.50 -3.70
N GLY A 76 9.39 -9.77 -2.48
CA GLY A 76 10.19 -10.39 -1.42
C GLY A 76 10.88 -9.36 -0.51
N GLU A 77 11.30 -8.23 -1.07
CA GLU A 77 11.87 -7.11 -0.30
C GLU A 77 10.80 -6.09 0.11
N CYS A 78 9.97 -5.65 -0.84
CA CYS A 78 8.83 -4.78 -0.58
C CYS A 78 7.65 -5.57 0.01
N GLY A 79 7.00 -5.03 1.05
CA GLY A 79 6.01 -5.75 1.85
C GLY A 79 4.57 -5.78 1.32
N GLY A 80 4.25 -5.08 0.23
CA GLY A 80 2.86 -4.81 -0.17
C GLY A 80 2.17 -5.87 -1.03
N CYS A 81 2.87 -6.47 -1.99
CA CYS A 81 2.24 -7.23 -3.09
C CYS A 81 2.55 -8.73 -2.99
N THR A 82 1.76 -9.47 -2.20
CA THR A 82 2.05 -10.90 -1.94
C THR A 82 1.78 -11.81 -3.14
N TYR A 83 0.77 -11.51 -3.96
CA TYR A 83 0.23 -12.45 -4.96
C TYR A 83 0.65 -12.18 -6.41
N GLN A 84 1.59 -11.25 -6.66
CA GLN A 84 1.89 -10.81 -8.04
C GLN A 84 2.55 -11.85 -8.95
N LYS A 85 3.02 -12.98 -8.41
CA LYS A 85 3.47 -14.12 -9.24
C LYS A 85 2.32 -15.07 -9.60
N LEU A 86 1.14 -14.92 -9.01
CA LEU A 86 -0.04 -15.64 -9.46
C LEU A 86 -0.56 -14.96 -10.73
N SER A 87 -1.08 -15.75 -11.68
CA SER A 87 -1.93 -15.18 -12.71
C SER A 87 -3.15 -14.52 -12.05
N TYR A 88 -3.70 -13.48 -12.67
CA TYR A 88 -4.79 -12.74 -12.04
C TYR A 88 -6.01 -13.62 -11.73
N GLU A 89 -6.35 -14.54 -12.63
CA GLU A 89 -7.41 -15.54 -12.41
C GLU A 89 -7.13 -16.42 -11.18
N LYS A 90 -5.88 -16.89 -11.02
CA LYS A 90 -5.46 -17.66 -9.85
C LYS A 90 -5.52 -16.82 -8.58
N GLU A 91 -5.15 -15.54 -8.64
CA GLU A 91 -5.29 -14.63 -7.50
C GLU A 91 -6.75 -14.49 -7.06
N LEU A 92 -7.69 -14.34 -8.00
CA LEU A 92 -9.12 -14.28 -7.71
C LEU A 92 -9.62 -15.57 -7.05
N LYS A 93 -9.34 -16.73 -7.65
CA LYS A 93 -9.68 -18.06 -7.08
C LYS A 93 -9.05 -18.27 -5.70
N TYR A 94 -7.82 -17.80 -5.50
CA TYR A 94 -7.12 -17.90 -4.22
C TYR A 94 -7.76 -17.03 -3.13
N LYS A 95 -8.29 -15.85 -3.49
CA LYS A 95 -9.04 -14.99 -2.58
C LYS A 95 -10.44 -15.55 -2.32
N GLU A 96 -11.10 -16.07 -3.34
CA GLU A 96 -12.42 -16.71 -3.27
C GLU A 96 -12.42 -17.83 -2.25
N ALA A 97 -11.49 -18.78 -2.37
CA ALA A 97 -11.36 -19.89 -1.42
C ALA A 97 -11.20 -19.39 0.03
N LYS A 98 -10.49 -18.26 0.24
CA LYS A 98 -10.31 -17.68 1.58
C LYS A 98 -11.57 -17.01 2.12
N VAL A 99 -12.34 -16.34 1.27
CA VAL A 99 -13.60 -15.71 1.68
C VAL A 99 -14.63 -16.79 1.99
N LEU A 100 -14.78 -17.80 1.14
CA LEU A 100 -15.71 -18.91 1.37
C LEU A 100 -15.35 -19.71 2.63
N ALA A 101 -14.07 -19.90 2.93
CA ALA A 101 -13.64 -20.54 4.18
C ALA A 101 -14.07 -19.76 5.44
N LEU A 102 -14.11 -18.42 5.38
CA LEU A 102 -14.61 -17.60 6.50
C LEU A 102 -16.12 -17.75 6.70
N PHE A 103 -16.88 -17.90 5.61
CA PHE A 103 -18.32 -18.13 5.68
C PHE A 103 -18.62 -19.50 6.29
N GLU A 104 -17.88 -20.54 5.87
CA GLU A 104 -18.00 -21.87 6.47
C GLU A 104 -17.61 -21.87 7.95
N GLU A 105 -16.51 -21.20 8.33
CA GLU A 105 -16.09 -21.07 9.74
C GLU A 105 -17.15 -20.35 10.60
N ALA A 106 -17.86 -19.38 10.01
CA ALA A 106 -18.94 -18.65 10.66
C ALA A 106 -20.30 -19.38 10.58
N GLU A 107 -20.34 -20.59 10.02
CA GLU A 107 -21.56 -21.37 9.77
C GLU A 107 -22.63 -20.61 8.95
N ILE A 108 -22.20 -19.64 8.14
CA ILE A 108 -23.08 -18.88 7.23
C ILE A 108 -23.26 -19.70 5.96
N ARG A 109 -24.44 -20.31 5.84
CA ARG A 109 -24.84 -21.16 4.71
C ARG A 109 -25.98 -20.48 3.92
N ASP A 110 -26.31 -21.04 2.75
CA ASP A 110 -27.47 -20.66 1.94
C ASP A 110 -27.48 -19.19 1.46
N PHE A 111 -26.38 -18.75 0.83
CA PHE A 111 -26.30 -17.44 0.18
C PHE A 111 -26.13 -17.58 -1.34
N ASN A 112 -26.60 -16.59 -2.10
CA ASN A 112 -26.34 -16.50 -3.52
C ASN A 112 -24.92 -15.95 -3.74
N TYR A 113 -24.01 -16.82 -4.18
CA TYR A 113 -22.64 -16.43 -4.47
C TYR A 113 -22.49 -15.91 -5.90
N LEU A 114 -21.97 -14.69 -6.05
CA LEU A 114 -21.84 -13.98 -7.34
C LEU A 114 -20.40 -13.90 -7.86
N GLU A 115 -19.51 -14.75 -7.36
CA GLU A 115 -18.07 -14.72 -7.67
C GLU A 115 -17.34 -13.48 -7.14
N ILE A 116 -16.00 -13.50 -7.13
CA ILE A 116 -15.21 -12.31 -6.82
C ILE A 116 -15.10 -11.45 -8.08
N GLU A 117 -15.61 -10.23 -7.99
CA GLU A 117 -15.44 -9.23 -9.05
C GLU A 117 -13.97 -8.78 -9.17
N GLY A 118 -13.46 -8.81 -10.41
CA GLY A 118 -12.13 -8.34 -10.74
C GLY A 118 -12.01 -6.82 -10.73
N SER A 119 -10.80 -6.32 -10.46
CA SER A 119 -10.44 -4.93 -10.69
C SER A 119 -10.33 -4.67 -12.19
N PRO A 120 -10.91 -3.57 -12.71
CA PRO A 120 -10.75 -3.19 -14.12
C PRO A 120 -9.29 -3.04 -14.53
N ASN A 121 -8.47 -2.48 -13.62
CA ASN A 121 -7.03 -2.30 -13.81
C ASN A 121 -6.26 -3.09 -12.75
N ILE A 122 -5.30 -3.91 -13.18
CA ILE A 122 -4.47 -4.74 -12.29
C ILE A 122 -3.04 -4.21 -12.14
N THR A 123 -2.67 -3.23 -12.95
CA THR A 123 -1.44 -2.44 -12.89
C THR A 123 -1.78 -0.95 -12.85
N GLY A 124 -0.88 -0.12 -12.30
CA GLY A 124 -1.04 1.34 -12.26
C GLY A 124 -2.31 1.86 -11.54
N TYR A 125 -3.07 1.00 -10.86
CA TYR A 125 -4.37 1.34 -10.29
C TYR A 125 -4.27 2.18 -9.01
N ARG A 126 -3.09 2.23 -8.38
CA ARG A 126 -2.91 2.82 -7.06
C ARG A 126 -2.75 4.32 -7.17
N ASN A 127 -3.74 5.05 -6.65
CA ASN A 127 -3.86 6.49 -6.77
C ASN A 127 -3.19 7.29 -5.62
N LYS A 128 -2.61 6.60 -4.63
CA LYS A 128 -1.86 7.19 -3.50
C LYS A 128 -0.72 6.29 -3.05
N MET A 129 0.46 6.87 -2.88
CA MET A 129 1.64 6.22 -2.32
C MET A 129 2.28 7.11 -1.26
N GLU A 130 2.82 6.47 -0.24
CA GLU A 130 3.60 7.10 0.83
C GLU A 130 4.99 6.47 0.82
N TYR A 131 5.96 7.22 0.32
CA TYR A 131 7.35 6.83 0.29
C TYR A 131 8.05 7.32 1.55
N THR A 132 9.05 6.58 1.99
CA THR A 132 9.88 6.90 3.15
C THR A 132 11.30 7.18 2.69
N PHE A 133 11.85 8.31 3.14
CA PHE A 133 13.28 8.57 3.00
C PHE A 133 14.05 7.74 4.04
N GLY A 134 15.14 7.13 3.63
CA GLY A 134 15.91 6.24 4.49
C GLY A 134 17.23 5.84 3.85
N ASP A 135 17.70 4.67 4.23
CA ASP A 135 18.84 3.98 3.65
C ASP A 135 18.52 2.48 3.45
N GLU A 136 19.03 1.88 2.38
CA GLU A 136 18.86 0.43 2.14
C GLU A 136 19.75 -0.42 3.05
N ARG A 137 20.84 0.18 3.48
CA ARG A 137 21.79 -0.36 4.46
C ARG A 137 22.17 0.78 5.40
N LYS A 138 22.41 0.43 6.66
CA LYS A 138 22.79 1.39 7.70
C LYS A 138 23.91 2.32 7.23
N ASP A 139 23.67 3.63 7.35
CA ASP A 139 24.59 4.71 6.99
C ASP A 139 24.96 4.69 5.49
N GLY A 140 24.10 4.12 4.65
CA GLY A 140 24.22 4.09 3.20
C GLY A 140 23.79 5.39 2.53
N PRO A 141 23.82 5.45 1.18
CA PRO A 141 23.29 6.60 0.45
C PRO A 141 21.80 6.80 0.77
N LEU A 142 21.33 8.05 0.66
CA LEU A 142 19.91 8.39 0.77
C LEU A 142 19.12 7.54 -0.23
N SER A 143 18.03 6.92 0.21
CA SER A 143 17.08 6.19 -0.63
C SER A 143 15.66 6.66 -0.35
N LEU A 144 14.80 6.56 -1.36
CA LEU A 144 13.38 6.88 -1.25
C LEU A 144 12.58 5.70 -1.77
N GLY A 145 11.69 5.17 -0.93
CA GLY A 145 11.00 3.94 -1.26
C GLY A 145 10.06 3.46 -0.17
N LEU A 146 9.96 2.14 0.01
CA LEU A 146 9.03 1.52 0.94
C LEU A 146 9.77 0.72 2.01
N ASN A 147 9.18 0.59 3.20
CA ASN A 147 9.77 -0.21 4.26
C ASN A 147 9.98 -1.66 3.83
N LYS A 148 11.18 -2.19 4.09
CA LYS A 148 11.53 -3.59 3.81
C LYS A 148 10.64 -4.53 4.63
N LYS A 149 10.24 -5.65 4.05
CA LYS A 149 9.29 -6.60 4.63
C LYS A 149 9.76 -7.07 6.01
N GLY A 150 9.01 -6.67 7.05
CA GLY A 150 9.30 -6.99 8.45
C GLY A 150 10.54 -6.29 9.03
N ARG A 151 11.05 -5.25 8.37
CA ARG A 151 12.16 -4.40 8.83
C ARG A 151 11.78 -2.93 8.63
N PHE A 152 11.09 -2.35 9.62
CA PHE A 152 10.51 -1.01 9.56
C PHE A 152 11.51 0.16 9.61
N TYR A 153 12.81 -0.14 9.77
CA TYR A 153 13.89 0.85 9.80
C TYR A 153 14.74 0.84 8.52
N GLU A 154 14.48 -0.11 7.61
CA GLU A 154 15.22 -0.25 6.35
C GLU A 154 14.25 0.09 5.22
N VAL A 155 14.69 0.91 4.27
CA VAL A 155 13.93 1.27 3.08
C VAL A 155 14.42 0.42 1.91
N VAL A 156 13.52 0.02 1.02
CA VAL A 156 13.84 -0.55 -0.29
C VAL A 156 13.58 0.54 -1.30
N GLU A 157 14.58 0.92 -2.08
CA GLU A 157 14.41 1.92 -3.14
C GLU A 157 13.47 1.38 -4.23
N ILE A 158 12.51 2.21 -4.67
CA ILE A 158 11.46 1.79 -5.61
C ILE A 158 11.52 2.65 -6.88
N PRO A 159 12.44 2.37 -7.81
CA PRO A 159 12.49 3.03 -9.12
C PRO A 159 11.35 2.59 -10.05
N LYS A 160 10.73 1.43 -9.81
CA LYS A 160 9.59 0.92 -10.58
C LYS A 160 8.55 0.30 -9.65
N CYS A 161 7.27 0.47 -9.94
CA CYS A 161 6.19 -0.14 -9.17
C CYS A 161 5.04 -0.58 -10.09
N ASN A 162 4.70 -1.87 -10.11
CA ASN A 162 3.66 -2.38 -11.01
C ASN A 162 2.26 -1.83 -10.69
N ILE A 163 2.00 -1.45 -9.45
CA ILE A 163 0.66 -1.03 -8.99
C ILE A 163 0.48 0.48 -8.93
N ALA A 164 1.55 1.26 -8.88
CA ALA A 164 1.47 2.72 -8.87
C ALA A 164 1.53 3.23 -10.31
N ASP A 165 0.86 4.35 -10.57
CA ASP A 165 0.98 5.07 -11.83
C ASP A 165 2.43 5.54 -12.06
N GLY A 166 2.87 5.58 -13.32
CA GLY A 166 4.27 5.88 -13.69
C GLY A 166 4.77 7.23 -13.17
N ASP A 167 3.89 8.23 -13.07
CA ASP A 167 4.27 9.56 -12.55
C ASP A 167 4.80 9.49 -11.13
N PHE A 168 4.34 8.53 -10.33
CA PHE A 168 4.78 8.38 -8.94
C PHE A 168 6.27 8.02 -8.89
N THR A 169 6.69 7.08 -9.73
CA THR A 169 8.10 6.68 -9.80
C THR A 169 8.95 7.81 -10.36
N ILE A 170 8.50 8.50 -11.42
CA ILE A 170 9.20 9.65 -12.00
C ILE A 170 9.42 10.75 -10.94
N ILE A 171 8.34 11.17 -10.26
CA ILE A 171 8.40 12.19 -9.21
C ILE A 171 9.32 11.74 -8.07
N SER A 172 9.18 10.50 -7.58
CA SER A 172 9.99 10.00 -6.47
C SER A 172 11.47 9.95 -6.81
N GLN A 173 11.84 9.49 -8.01
CA GLN A 173 13.24 9.41 -8.44
C GLN A 173 13.83 10.81 -8.61
N ARG A 174 13.09 11.74 -9.23
CA ARG A 174 13.55 13.12 -9.39
C ARG A 174 13.80 13.82 -8.06
N ILE A 175 12.92 13.61 -7.09
CA ILE A 175 13.07 14.17 -5.73
C ILE A 175 14.23 13.50 -4.98
N LEU A 176 14.42 12.19 -5.15
CA LEU A 176 15.53 11.47 -4.55
C LEU A 176 16.88 11.98 -5.07
N GLU A 177 17.02 12.16 -6.37
CA GLU A 177 18.22 12.73 -7.01
C GLU A 177 18.53 14.12 -6.46
N TYR A 178 17.54 15.01 -6.44
CA TYR A 178 17.68 16.37 -5.90
C TYR A 178 18.20 16.38 -4.46
N PHE A 179 17.62 15.57 -3.57
CA PHE A 179 18.07 15.53 -2.18
C PHE A 179 19.41 14.80 -1.98
N ARG A 180 19.76 13.86 -2.86
CA ARG A 180 21.10 13.24 -2.88
C ARG A 180 22.17 14.28 -3.21
N GLU A 181 21.94 15.13 -4.22
CA GLU A 181 22.87 16.19 -4.63
C GLU A 181 23.09 17.22 -3.51
N LEU A 182 22.04 17.59 -2.78
CA LEU A 182 22.13 18.51 -1.65
C LEU A 182 22.72 17.90 -0.38
N GLY A 183 22.89 16.56 -0.32
CA GLY A 183 23.39 15.87 0.87
C GLY A 183 22.48 15.98 2.09
N ILE A 184 21.18 16.23 1.89
CA ILE A 184 20.24 16.39 3.01
C ILE A 184 19.93 15.02 3.62
N PRO A 185 20.15 14.83 4.94
CA PRO A 185 19.98 13.52 5.57
C PRO A 185 18.51 13.16 5.76
N HIS A 186 18.20 11.87 5.61
CA HIS A 186 16.92 11.33 6.06
C HIS A 186 16.78 11.36 7.59
N TYR A 187 15.55 11.38 8.07
CA TYR A 187 15.22 11.27 9.47
C TYR A 187 15.39 9.83 9.97
N ASN A 188 16.40 9.61 10.82
CA ASN A 188 16.64 8.33 11.45
C ASN A 188 15.71 8.12 12.65
N LYS A 189 14.72 7.23 12.47
CA LYS A 189 13.68 6.94 13.48
C LYS A 189 14.20 6.41 14.82
N ARG A 190 15.40 5.81 14.86
CA ARG A 190 16.00 5.30 16.12
C ARG A 190 16.72 6.38 16.91
N ARG A 191 17.34 7.32 16.19
CA ARG A 191 18.14 8.40 16.78
C ARG A 191 17.35 9.70 16.91
N HIS A 192 16.18 9.78 16.28
CA HIS A 192 15.34 10.98 16.15
C HIS A 192 16.13 12.17 15.59
N LYS A 193 16.95 11.93 14.57
CA LYS A 193 17.81 12.94 13.94
C LYS A 193 17.71 12.91 12.42
N GLY A 194 17.81 14.06 11.78
CA GLY A 194 17.78 14.22 10.32
C GLY A 194 16.53 14.96 9.85
N VAL A 195 16.38 15.14 8.54
CA VAL A 195 15.41 16.09 7.96
C VAL A 195 14.31 15.38 7.18
N LEU A 196 14.66 14.62 6.15
CA LEU A 196 13.67 14.06 5.21
C LEU A 196 12.94 12.86 5.82
N ARG A 197 11.60 12.89 5.88
CA ARG A 197 10.80 11.80 6.47
C ARG A 197 10.06 11.01 5.41
N HIS A 198 9.11 11.64 4.74
CA HIS A 198 8.22 10.98 3.80
C HIS A 198 7.97 11.84 2.56
N LEU A 199 7.57 11.19 1.48
CA LEU A 199 7.00 11.80 0.30
C LEU A 199 5.66 11.15 0.03
N VAL A 200 4.59 11.92 0.10
CA VAL A 200 3.24 11.44 -0.23
C VAL A 200 2.86 11.97 -1.61
N ILE A 201 2.50 11.06 -2.51
CA ILE A 201 2.01 11.41 -3.84
C ILE A 201 0.59 10.89 -3.96
N ARG A 202 -0.30 11.70 -4.50
CA ARG A 202 -1.67 11.33 -4.86
C ARG A 202 -1.94 11.79 -6.29
N LYS A 203 -2.57 10.93 -7.09
CA LYS A 203 -3.03 11.25 -8.44
C LYS A 203 -4.50 10.90 -8.55
N ALA A 204 -5.34 11.82 -9.00
CA ALA A 204 -6.68 11.46 -9.45
C ALA A 204 -6.57 10.79 -10.82
N LEU A 205 -6.89 9.50 -10.92
CA LEU A 205 -6.65 8.71 -12.13
C LEU A 205 -7.60 9.08 -13.27
N SER A 206 -8.80 9.60 -12.97
CA SER A 206 -9.77 10.04 -13.98
C SER A 206 -9.37 11.36 -14.66
N THR A 207 -8.72 12.28 -13.93
CA THR A 207 -8.37 13.63 -14.42
C THR A 207 -6.88 13.84 -14.67
N GLY A 208 -6.03 12.95 -14.16
CA GLY A 208 -4.58 13.06 -14.22
C GLY A 208 -4.00 14.12 -13.28
N GLU A 209 -4.80 14.73 -12.39
CA GLU A 209 -4.32 15.75 -11.47
C GLU A 209 -3.51 15.14 -10.31
N ILE A 210 -2.43 15.80 -9.88
CA ILE A 210 -1.48 15.30 -8.90
C ILE A 210 -1.30 16.27 -7.72
N LEU A 211 -1.31 15.73 -6.50
CA LEU A 211 -0.79 16.37 -5.29
C LEU A 211 0.50 15.70 -4.84
N ILE A 212 1.46 16.52 -4.42
CA ILE A 212 2.73 16.09 -3.86
C ILE A 212 2.87 16.72 -2.47
N ASN A 213 3.25 15.94 -1.47
CA ASN A 213 3.51 16.43 -0.13
C ASN A 213 4.86 15.93 0.37
N LEU A 214 5.81 16.85 0.53
CA LEU A 214 7.10 16.59 1.17
C LEU A 214 6.95 16.70 2.69
N VAL A 215 7.36 15.68 3.42
CA VAL A 215 7.30 15.65 4.88
C VAL A 215 8.71 15.68 5.45
N THR A 216 9.02 16.67 6.28
CA THR A 216 10.32 16.81 6.95
C THR A 216 10.15 16.97 8.47
N SER A 217 11.24 16.83 9.22
CA SER A 217 11.33 17.35 10.59
C SER A 217 11.66 18.85 10.55
N SER A 218 11.63 19.52 11.70
CA SER A 218 12.09 20.89 11.87
C SER A 218 13.61 21.03 12.05
N GLN A 219 14.37 19.92 12.00
CA GLN A 219 15.82 19.89 12.29
C GLN A 219 16.72 20.38 11.15
N GLY A 220 16.14 20.84 10.04
CA GLY A 220 16.89 21.41 8.92
C GLY A 220 15.99 22.22 7.99
N GLU A 221 16.61 23.08 7.21
CA GLU A 221 15.93 23.95 6.27
C GLU A 221 15.91 23.32 4.87
N ILE A 222 14.79 23.50 4.17
CA ILE A 222 14.62 23.10 2.77
C ILE A 222 14.39 24.37 1.96
N ASN A 223 15.13 24.53 0.86
CA ASN A 223 14.84 25.58 -0.11
C ASN A 223 13.54 25.24 -0.86
N ILE A 224 12.43 25.79 -0.36
CA ILE A 224 11.08 25.46 -0.86
C ILE A 224 10.89 25.86 -2.32
N ASP A 225 11.45 26.99 -2.74
CA ASP A 225 11.32 27.45 -4.12
C ASP A 225 12.07 26.56 -5.10
N GLU A 226 13.27 26.12 -4.72
CA GLU A 226 14.07 25.20 -5.52
C GLU A 226 13.45 23.81 -5.58
N PHE A 227 13.01 23.25 -4.44
CA PHE A 227 12.26 21.99 -4.39
C PHE A 227 11.03 22.01 -5.30
N LYS A 228 10.21 23.05 -5.19
CA LYS A 228 9.03 23.27 -6.03
C LYS A 228 9.40 23.29 -7.51
N ASN A 229 10.43 24.06 -7.89
CA ASN A 229 10.84 24.22 -9.28
C ASN A 229 11.42 22.92 -9.87
N THR A 230 12.20 22.17 -9.09
CA THR A 230 12.76 20.86 -9.49
C THR A 230 11.70 19.89 -10.01
N ILE A 231 10.53 19.89 -9.37
CA ILE A 231 9.42 19.00 -9.75
C ILE A 231 8.63 19.60 -10.90
N LEU A 232 8.29 20.90 -10.84
CA LEU A 232 7.47 21.55 -11.88
C LEU A 232 8.16 21.60 -13.25
N GLN A 233 9.48 21.54 -13.29
CA GLN A 233 10.27 21.50 -14.52
C GLN A 233 10.51 20.08 -15.06
N CYS A 234 10.03 19.03 -14.37
CA CYS A 234 10.18 17.65 -14.81
C CYS A 234 9.20 17.34 -15.94
N SER A 235 9.69 17.36 -17.19
CA SER A 235 8.89 17.15 -18.40
C SER A 235 8.43 15.70 -18.61
N GLU A 236 8.97 14.75 -17.87
CA GLU A 236 8.60 13.32 -17.96
C GLU A 236 7.26 13.03 -17.27
N ILE A 237 6.79 13.92 -16.40
CA ILE A 237 5.51 13.78 -15.70
C ILE A 237 4.38 14.00 -16.71
N GLN A 238 3.53 12.98 -16.86
CA GLN A 238 2.41 13.00 -17.80
C GLN A 238 1.16 13.66 -17.21
N GLY A 239 0.94 13.48 -15.90
CA GLY A 239 -0.15 14.13 -15.17
C GLY A 239 0.09 15.61 -14.92
N LYS A 240 -0.91 16.27 -14.33
CA LYS A 240 -0.87 17.70 -14.02
C LYS A 240 -0.68 17.90 -12.53
N ILE A 241 0.47 18.44 -12.13
CA ILE A 241 0.67 18.87 -10.74
C ILE A 241 -0.23 20.07 -10.47
N VAL A 242 -1.22 19.89 -9.59
CA VAL A 242 -2.15 20.96 -9.20
C VAL A 242 -1.87 21.48 -7.81
N GLY A 243 -1.10 20.75 -7.00
CA GLY A 243 -0.75 21.16 -5.64
C GLY A 243 0.56 20.56 -5.15
N ILE A 244 1.38 21.37 -4.50
CA ILE A 244 2.56 20.89 -3.77
C ILE A 244 2.48 21.42 -2.33
N PHE A 245 2.76 20.53 -1.38
CA PHE A 245 2.75 20.79 0.05
C PHE A 245 4.11 20.51 0.67
N HIS A 246 4.40 21.23 1.73
CA HIS A 246 5.46 20.94 2.67
C HIS A 246 4.85 20.77 4.07
N THR A 247 5.07 19.61 4.68
CA THR A 247 4.60 19.28 6.02
C THR A 247 5.79 19.17 6.96
N ILE A 248 5.71 19.83 8.11
CA ILE A 248 6.64 19.59 9.23
C ILE A 248 5.98 18.57 10.16
N ASN A 249 6.73 17.53 10.52
CA ASN A 249 6.32 16.48 11.46
C ASN A 249 7.50 16.14 12.38
N ASP A 250 7.42 16.59 13.62
CA ASP A 250 8.39 16.29 14.68
C ASP A 250 7.92 15.18 15.61
N SER A 251 6.74 14.62 15.36
CA SER A 251 6.22 13.48 16.10
C SER A 251 7.19 12.30 16.07
N LEU A 252 7.29 11.63 17.23
CA LEU A 252 8.00 10.36 17.38
C LEU A 252 7.27 9.22 16.63
N SER A 253 5.98 9.40 16.34
CA SER A 253 5.20 8.47 15.53
C SER A 253 5.67 8.48 14.08
N ASP A 254 5.65 7.30 13.45
CA ASP A 254 5.96 7.13 12.02
C ASP A 254 4.76 7.42 11.10
N VAL A 255 3.64 7.85 11.69
CA VAL A 255 2.46 8.26 10.94
C VAL A 255 2.72 9.65 10.36
N VAL A 256 2.35 9.84 9.08
CA VAL A 256 2.28 11.18 8.50
C VAL A 256 1.11 11.92 9.14
N ALA A 257 1.38 12.56 10.26
CA ALA A 257 0.52 13.55 10.89
C ALA A 257 1.10 14.94 10.58
N ALA A 258 0.22 15.90 10.34
CA ALA A 258 0.64 17.28 10.12
C ALA A 258 0.67 18.02 11.45
N ASP A 259 1.86 18.35 11.94
CA ASP A 259 2.02 19.37 12.98
C ASP A 259 1.86 20.76 12.33
N ASP A 260 2.39 20.93 11.12
CA ASP A 260 2.18 22.08 10.24
C ASP A 260 2.10 21.63 8.77
N LEU A 261 1.05 22.03 8.04
CA LEU A 261 0.83 21.71 6.62
C LEU A 261 0.76 23.01 5.82
N LYS A 262 1.77 23.24 4.98
CA LYS A 262 1.85 24.44 4.13
C LYS A 262 1.65 24.08 2.66
N LEU A 263 0.68 24.73 2.02
CA LEU A 263 0.55 24.74 0.57
C LEU A 263 1.60 25.67 -0.03
N ILE A 264 2.50 25.12 -0.84
CA ILE A 264 3.64 25.87 -1.44
C ILE A 264 3.46 26.11 -2.94
N TYR A 265 2.50 25.45 -3.58
CA TYR A 265 2.13 25.67 -4.98
C TYR A 265 0.69 25.25 -5.26
N GLY A 266 -0.01 26.02 -6.10
CA GLY A 266 -1.28 25.62 -6.69
C GLY A 266 -2.46 25.63 -5.71
N ARG A 267 -3.17 24.52 -5.62
CA ARG A 267 -4.36 24.31 -4.78
C ARG A 267 -4.25 23.06 -3.93
N ASP A 268 -5.14 22.94 -2.95
CA ASP A 268 -5.06 21.93 -1.89
C ASP A 268 -5.83 20.62 -2.17
N TYR A 269 -6.38 20.45 -3.37
CA TYR A 269 -7.12 19.24 -3.75
C TYR A 269 -6.90 18.82 -5.21
N VAL A 270 -7.03 17.52 -5.44
CA VAL A 270 -7.29 16.94 -6.78
C VAL A 270 -8.79 16.68 -6.94
N VAL A 271 -9.26 16.65 -8.18
CA VAL A 271 -10.62 16.25 -8.52
C VAL A 271 -10.59 14.85 -9.10
N GLU A 272 -11.25 13.90 -8.44
CA GLU A 272 -11.48 12.56 -8.95
C GLU A 272 -12.95 12.40 -9.35
N GLU A 273 -13.21 11.78 -10.48
CA GLU A 273 -14.54 11.48 -10.98
C GLU A 273 -14.85 9.98 -10.81
N ILE A 274 -16.00 9.68 -10.19
CA ILE A 274 -16.51 8.32 -10.03
C ILE A 274 -18.01 8.36 -10.28
N LEU A 275 -18.52 7.51 -11.19
CA LEU A 275 -19.94 7.41 -11.51
C LEU A 275 -20.59 8.78 -11.84
N GLY A 276 -19.86 9.64 -12.54
CA GLY A 276 -20.29 10.99 -12.96
C GLY A 276 -20.28 12.05 -11.86
N LEU A 277 -19.87 11.71 -10.64
CA LEU A 277 -19.71 12.65 -9.52
C LEU A 277 -18.26 13.07 -9.37
N LYS A 278 -18.05 14.35 -9.01
CA LYS A 278 -16.72 14.94 -8.83
C LYS A 278 -16.40 15.12 -7.35
N PHE A 279 -15.34 14.48 -6.90
CA PHE A 279 -14.87 14.52 -5.51
C PHE A 279 -13.60 15.34 -5.41
N LYS A 280 -13.60 16.34 -4.51
CA LYS A 280 -12.38 17.06 -4.12
C LYS A 280 -11.65 16.25 -3.06
N ILE A 281 -10.40 15.91 -3.31
CA ILE A 281 -9.60 15.04 -2.43
C ILE A 281 -8.33 15.77 -2.02
N SER A 282 -8.17 15.98 -0.71
CA SER A 282 -6.96 16.58 -0.12
C SER A 282 -5.84 15.53 0.08
N PRO A 283 -4.59 15.93 0.40
CA PRO A 283 -3.48 15.02 0.60
C PRO A 283 -3.77 13.91 1.63
N PHE A 284 -4.40 14.27 2.76
CA PHE A 284 -4.62 13.38 3.89
C PHE A 284 -6.01 12.75 3.96
N SER A 285 -6.99 13.24 3.18
CA SER A 285 -8.33 12.66 3.13
C SER A 285 -8.27 11.19 2.72
N PHE A 286 -8.98 10.31 3.44
CA PHE A 286 -9.16 8.94 2.97
C PHE A 286 -9.97 8.95 1.67
N PHE A 287 -9.50 8.16 0.70
CA PHE A 287 -10.23 7.85 -0.53
C PHE A 287 -9.77 6.47 -0.99
N GLN A 288 -10.63 5.74 -1.70
CA GLN A 288 -10.29 4.40 -2.16
C GLN A 288 -9.04 4.44 -3.03
N THR A 289 -8.04 3.59 -2.74
CA THR A 289 -6.74 3.66 -3.41
C THR A 289 -6.75 3.14 -4.84
N ASN A 290 -7.85 2.52 -5.29
CA ASN A 290 -8.08 2.05 -6.64
C ASN A 290 -9.39 2.66 -7.15
N THR A 291 -9.29 3.72 -7.94
CA THR A 291 -10.45 4.50 -8.40
C THR A 291 -11.44 3.65 -9.20
N PHE A 292 -10.96 2.93 -10.22
CA PHE A 292 -11.81 2.11 -11.09
C PHE A 292 -12.35 0.85 -10.38
N GLY A 293 -11.57 0.28 -9.46
CA GLY A 293 -12.06 -0.80 -8.58
C GLY A 293 -13.17 -0.31 -7.64
N ALA A 294 -13.03 0.90 -7.11
CA ALA A 294 -14.07 1.52 -6.27
C ALA A 294 -15.34 1.82 -7.08
N GLU A 295 -15.20 2.36 -8.30
CA GLU A 295 -16.32 2.58 -9.20
C GLU A 295 -17.11 1.29 -9.48
N LYS A 296 -16.41 0.18 -9.74
CA LYS A 296 -17.04 -1.13 -9.93
C LYS A 296 -17.75 -1.62 -8.66
N LEU A 297 -17.10 -1.52 -7.50
CA LEU A 297 -17.71 -1.85 -6.20
C LEU A 297 -18.98 -1.03 -5.96
N TYR A 298 -18.94 0.28 -6.18
CA TYR A 298 -20.09 1.16 -5.95
C TYR A 298 -21.22 0.92 -6.95
N SER A 299 -20.90 0.49 -8.17
CA SER A 299 -21.90 0.08 -9.16
C SER A 299 -22.68 -1.15 -8.68
N ILE A 300 -21.99 -2.15 -8.12
CA ILE A 300 -22.63 -3.35 -7.54
C ILE A 300 -23.51 -2.96 -6.36
N VAL A 301 -23.05 -2.05 -5.49
CA VAL A 301 -23.86 -1.55 -4.38
C VAL A 301 -25.13 -0.86 -4.89
N ARG A 302 -25.04 -0.01 -5.92
CA ARG A 302 -26.22 0.63 -6.55
C ARG A 302 -27.19 -0.40 -7.12
N GLU A 303 -26.68 -1.43 -7.79
CA GLU A 303 -27.50 -2.52 -8.33
C GLU A 303 -28.26 -3.26 -7.23
N PHE A 304 -27.60 -3.59 -6.12
CA PHE A 304 -28.22 -4.33 -5.01
C PHE A 304 -29.24 -3.51 -4.23
N VAL A 305 -29.02 -2.20 -4.11
CA VAL A 305 -30.03 -1.28 -3.53
C VAL A 305 -31.28 -1.25 -4.42
N GLY A 306 -31.09 -1.28 -5.74
CA GLY A 306 -32.13 -1.21 -6.75
C GLY A 306 -32.74 0.19 -6.89
N ASP A 307 -33.72 0.35 -7.78
CA ASP A 307 -34.42 1.62 -7.98
C ASP A 307 -35.58 1.74 -6.96
N LYS A 308 -35.24 2.18 -5.74
CA LYS A 308 -36.22 2.35 -4.65
C LYS A 308 -36.38 3.81 -4.28
N LYS A 309 -36.95 4.59 -5.20
CA LYS A 309 -37.28 6.01 -4.99
C LYS A 309 -38.04 6.22 -3.67
N ASN A 310 -37.62 7.21 -2.88
CA ASN A 310 -38.19 7.63 -1.59
C ASN A 310 -37.80 6.78 -0.38
N ASN A 311 -36.66 6.07 -0.42
CA ASN A 311 -36.13 5.39 0.76
C ASN A 311 -35.16 6.28 1.54
N ILE A 312 -35.18 6.14 2.87
CA ILE A 312 -34.16 6.72 3.74
C ILE A 312 -32.98 5.76 3.80
N VAL A 313 -31.81 6.19 3.33
CA VAL A 313 -30.56 5.43 3.38
C VAL A 313 -29.68 5.96 4.50
N PHE A 314 -29.20 5.06 5.36
CA PHE A 314 -28.22 5.37 6.40
C PHE A 314 -26.83 4.91 5.96
N ASP A 315 -25.94 5.87 5.67
CA ASP A 315 -24.52 5.58 5.38
C ASP A 315 -23.73 5.52 6.70
N LEU A 316 -23.58 4.30 7.23
CA LEU A 316 -22.82 4.03 8.44
C LEU A 316 -21.32 3.91 8.12
N TYR A 317 -20.48 4.54 8.95
CA TYR A 317 -19.03 4.63 8.71
C TYR A 317 -18.67 5.37 7.41
N SER A 318 -19.47 6.38 7.07
CA SER A 318 -19.46 7.07 5.78
C SER A 318 -18.14 7.75 5.41
N GLY A 319 -17.26 8.04 6.38
CA GLY A 319 -15.99 8.73 6.13
C GLY A 319 -16.22 10.08 5.47
N THR A 320 -15.79 10.23 4.22
CA THR A 320 -16.04 11.44 3.39
C THR A 320 -17.43 11.47 2.74
N GLY A 321 -18.31 10.50 3.06
CA GLY A 321 -19.66 10.39 2.51
C GLY A 321 -19.71 9.94 1.05
N THR A 322 -18.66 9.26 0.55
CA THR A 322 -18.56 8.88 -0.86
C THR A 322 -19.69 7.94 -1.29
N ILE A 323 -20.06 6.98 -0.44
CA ILE A 323 -21.13 6.02 -0.73
C ILE A 323 -22.50 6.73 -0.76
N ALA A 324 -22.84 7.51 0.27
CA ALA A 324 -24.08 8.30 0.29
C ALA A 324 -24.22 9.20 -0.95
N GLN A 325 -23.15 9.91 -1.33
CA GLN A 325 -23.16 10.79 -2.50
C GLN A 325 -23.43 10.01 -3.79
N ILE A 326 -22.84 8.82 -3.94
CA ILE A 326 -23.04 7.95 -5.10
C ILE A 326 -24.45 7.35 -5.15
N LEU A 327 -25.05 7.06 -4.00
CA LEU A 327 -26.41 6.52 -3.91
C LEU A 327 -27.50 7.59 -4.06
N SER A 328 -27.21 8.85 -3.73
CA SER A 328 -28.18 9.95 -3.75
C SER A 328 -28.96 10.11 -5.07
N PRO A 329 -28.37 9.95 -6.27
CA PRO A 329 -29.13 10.02 -7.52
C PRO A 329 -30.11 8.86 -7.78
N VAL A 330 -30.06 7.77 -7.00
CA VAL A 330 -30.86 6.54 -7.22
C VAL A 330 -31.73 6.14 -6.02
N CYS A 331 -31.74 6.93 -4.95
CA CYS A 331 -32.54 6.68 -3.75
C CYS A 331 -33.58 7.78 -3.56
#